data_AF-A0A314USQ2-F1
#
_entry.id   AF-A0A314USQ2-F1
#
_cell.length_a   1.000
_cell.length_b   1.000
_cell.length_c   1.000
_cell.angle_alpha   90.00
_cell.angle_beta   90.00
_cell.angle_gamma   90.00
#
_symmetry.space_group_name_H-M   'P 1'
#
loop_
_entity.id
_entity.type
_entity.pdbx_description
1 polymer ?
#
loop_
_entity_poly.entity_id
_entity_poly.type
_entity_poly.pdbx_seq_one_letter_code
_entity_poly.pdbx_strand_id
1 'polypeptide(L)'
;MATTNNTAVSLKLLIDTKSNKILFAEASKEVVDFLFTLLSLHFATLTRLLLSNGGMVGCLGKLYESLENLSDTYMQLNLNKDSLLKPKTTISGASILQ
;
A
#
# COMPACT_ATOMS: atom_id res chain seq x y z
N MET A 1 14.28 32.74 -4.37
CA MET A 1 14.97 32.04 -3.26
C MET A 1 14.09 30.87 -2.85
N ALA A 2 14.41 29.66 -3.29
CA ALA A 2 13.65 28.46 -2.94
C ALA A 2 14.02 28.09 -1.49
N THR A 3 13.09 28.28 -0.56
CA THR A 3 13.23 27.82 0.82
C THR A 3 13.09 26.30 0.82
N THR A 4 14.20 25.57 0.92
CA THR A 4 14.19 24.12 1.14
C THR A 4 13.74 23.86 2.58
N ASN A 5 12.42 23.78 2.78
CA ASN A 5 11.84 23.26 4.01
C ASN A 5 12.22 21.78 4.08
N ASN A 6 13.24 21.43 4.87
CA ASN A 6 13.68 20.07 5.07
C ASN A 6 12.63 19.33 5.93
N THR A 7 11.55 18.88 5.30
CA THR A 7 10.50 18.08 5.95
C THR A 7 11.04 16.67 6.15
N ALA A 8 11.77 16.48 7.24
CA ALA A 8 12.27 15.18 7.64
C ALA A 8 11.10 14.25 7.96
N VAL A 9 11.06 13.09 7.30
CA VAL A 9 10.14 12.02 7.64
C VAL A 9 10.60 11.38 8.95
N SER A 10 9.71 11.28 9.93
CA SER A 10 9.98 10.61 11.21
C SER A 10 9.05 9.43 11.42
N LEU A 11 9.55 8.39 12.05
CA LEU A 11 8.85 7.13 12.26
C LEU A 11 9.22 6.62 13.65
N LYS A 12 8.20 6.34 14.46
CA LYS A 12 8.37 5.93 15.86
C LYS A 12 8.17 4.42 15.96
N LEU A 13 9.19 3.74 16.46
CA LEU A 13 9.21 2.28 16.56
C LEU A 13 9.02 1.85 18.01
N LEU A 14 8.14 0.88 18.24
CA LEU A 14 8.16 0.10 19.48
C LEU A 14 9.00 -1.15 19.22
N ILE A 15 10.11 -1.28 19.94
CA ILE A 15 11.08 -2.37 19.75
C ILE A 15 11.15 -3.20 21.03
N ASP A 16 10.99 -4.51 20.90
CA ASP A 16 11.38 -5.46 21.94
C ASP A 16 12.89 -5.71 21.83
N THR A 17 13.65 -5.12 22.74
CA THR A 17 15.11 -5.20 22.77
C THR A 17 15.61 -6.59 23.18
N LYS A 18 14.79 -7.41 23.84
CA LYS A 18 15.18 -8.78 24.24
C LYS A 18 15.16 -9.72 23.05
N SER A 19 14.14 -9.59 22.19
CA SER A 19 14.01 -10.41 20.98
C SER A 19 14.56 -9.75 19.72
N ASN A 20 15.01 -8.49 19.80
CA ASN A 20 15.44 -7.66 18.67
C ASN A 20 14.38 -7.57 17.56
N LYS A 21 13.11 -7.37 17.95
CA LYS A 21 11.98 -7.29 17.02
C LYS A 21 11.26 -5.94 17.13
N ILE A 22 10.82 -5.43 15.99
CA ILE A 22 9.91 -4.28 15.92
C ILE A 22 8.49 -4.82 16.12
N LEU A 23 7.80 -4.31 17.14
CA LEU A 23 6.43 -4.68 17.45
C LEU A 23 5.43 -3.75 16.74
N PHE A 24 5.72 -2.45 16.70
CA PHE A 24 4.87 -1.45 16.06
C PHE A 24 5.69 -0.33 15.44
N ALA A 25 5.12 0.29 14.41
CA ALA A 25 5.66 1.44 13.71
C ALA A 25 4.54 2.48 13.54
N GLU A 26 4.69 3.63 14.18
CA GLU A 26 3.82 4.79 14.03
C GLU A 26 4.50 5.79 13.07
N ALA A 27 3.76 6.21 12.04
CA ALA A 27 4.25 7.11 11.01
C ALA A 27 3.19 8.18 10.72
N SER A 28 3.61 9.31 10.14
CA SER A 28 2.67 10.33 9.70
C SER A 28 1.77 9.83 8.57
N LYS A 29 0.60 10.46 8.41
CA LYS A 29 -0.38 10.08 7.40
C LYS A 29 0.22 10.03 5.99
N GLU A 30 1.07 11.00 5.66
CA GLU A 30 1.69 11.13 4.34
C GLU A 30 2.60 9.94 4.01
N VAL A 31 3.32 9.43 5.01
CA VAL A 31 4.20 8.26 4.87
C VAL A 31 3.37 7.01 4.65
N VAL A 32 2.30 6.84 5.43
CA VAL A 32 1.39 5.69 5.31
C VAL A 32 0.72 5.70 3.94
N ASP A 33 0.19 6.84 3.51
CA ASP A 33 -0.42 7.01 2.18
C ASP A 33 0.59 6.73 1.05
N PHE A 34 1.84 7.20 1.18
CA PHE A 34 2.90 6.90 0.21
C PHE A 34 3.21 5.41 0.11
N LEU A 35 3.33 4.72 1.26
CA LEU A 35 3.56 3.27 1.30
C LEU A 35 2.40 2.51 0.64
N PHE A 36 1.14 2.87 0.94
CA PHE A 36 -0.03 2.27 0.30
C PHE A 36 -0.13 2.59 -1.18
N THR A 37 0.27 3.79 -1.61
CA THR A 37 0.32 4.17 -3.03
C THR A 37 1.36 3.34 -3.79
N LEU A 38 2.56 3.16 -3.21
CA LEU A 38 3.58 2.25 -3.75
C LEU A 38 3.05 0.83 -3.83
N LEU A 39 2.49 0.31 -2.74
CA LEU A 39 1.95 -1.05 -2.71
C LEU A 39 0.83 -1.22 -3.73
N SER A 40 -0.10 -0.27 -3.84
CA SER A 40 -1.20 -0.28 -4.82
C SER A 40 -0.70 -0.29 -6.27
N LEU A 41 0.33 0.50 -6.60
CA LEU A 41 0.92 0.54 -7.93
C LEU A 41 1.54 -0.81 -8.33
N HIS A 42 2.34 -1.38 -7.42
CA HIS A 42 2.94 -2.69 -7.63
C HIS A 42 1.86 -3.78 -7.64
N PHE A 43 0.83 -3.68 -6.78
CA PHE A 43 -0.28 -4.63 -6.69
C PHE A 43 -1.20 -4.60 -7.91
N ALA A 44 -1.48 -3.45 -8.50
CA ALA A 44 -2.26 -3.34 -9.75
C ALA A 44 -1.53 -3.94 -10.96
N THR A 45 -0.20 -3.91 -10.93
CA THR A 45 0.63 -4.54 -11.97
C THR A 45 0.75 -6.05 -11.71
N LEU A 46 0.89 -6.44 -10.44
CA LEU A 46 1.09 -7.81 -10.02
C LEU A 46 -0.19 -8.64 -10.02
N THR A 47 -1.36 -8.08 -9.70
CA THR A 47 -2.65 -8.76 -9.87
C THR A 47 -2.86 -9.21 -11.32
N ARG A 48 -2.44 -8.41 -12.30
CA ARG A 48 -2.47 -8.78 -13.72
C ARG A 48 -1.54 -9.96 -14.05
N LEU A 49 -0.32 -9.95 -13.50
CA LEU A 49 0.71 -10.99 -13.69
C LEU A 49 0.42 -12.28 -12.91
N LEU A 50 -0.16 -12.18 -11.71
CA LEU A 50 -0.50 -13.30 -10.85
C LEU A 50 -1.77 -14.02 -11.31
N LEU A 51 -2.77 -13.29 -11.81
CA LEU A 51 -3.95 -13.91 -12.45
C LEU A 51 -3.59 -14.60 -13.77
N SER A 52 -2.59 -14.12 -14.51
CA SER A 52 -2.21 -14.71 -15.80
C SER A 52 -1.38 -16.00 -15.68
N ASN A 53 -0.62 -16.19 -14.59
CA ASN A 53 0.30 -17.33 -14.42
C ASN A 53 -0.19 -18.40 -13.43
N GLY A 54 -1.47 -18.40 -13.06
CA GLY A 54 -2.12 -19.56 -12.44
C GLY A 54 -1.76 -19.85 -10.98
N GLY A 55 -1.21 -18.88 -10.23
CA GLY A 55 -0.93 -19.12 -8.82
C GLY A 55 -0.47 -17.87 -8.08
N MET A 56 -1.13 -17.58 -6.97
CA MET A 56 -0.73 -16.51 -6.06
C MET A 56 0.44 -16.99 -5.20
N VAL A 57 1.69 -16.75 -5.64
CA VAL A 57 2.88 -17.31 -4.99
C VAL A 57 3.52 -16.31 -4.02
N GLY A 58 3.66 -16.70 -2.76
CA GLY A 58 4.50 -16.02 -1.76
C GLY A 58 3.76 -15.10 -0.79
N CYS A 59 4.51 -14.16 -0.19
CA CYS A 59 3.98 -13.22 0.81
C CYS A 59 2.86 -12.31 0.26
N LEU A 60 2.81 -12.13 -1.05
CA LEU A 60 1.80 -11.31 -1.71
C LEU A 60 0.41 -11.95 -1.68
N GLY A 61 0.33 -13.29 -1.75
CA GLY A 61 -0.93 -14.00 -1.52
C GLY A 61 -1.44 -13.86 -0.11
N LYS A 62 -0.51 -13.94 0.86
CA LYS A 62 -0.82 -13.69 2.27
C LYS A 62 -1.22 -12.25 2.56
N LEU A 63 -0.65 -11.29 1.84
CA LEU A 63 -1.05 -9.88 1.92
C LEU A 63 -2.46 -9.70 1.35
N TYR A 64 -2.76 -10.26 0.16
CA TYR A 64 -4.10 -10.22 -0.43
C TYR A 64 -5.16 -10.83 0.51
N GLU A 65 -4.89 -12.03 1.02
CA GLU A 65 -5.74 -12.72 2.01
C GLU A 65 -5.93 -11.88 3.28
N SER A 66 -4.87 -11.23 3.78
CA SER A 66 -4.96 -10.35 4.95
C SER A 66 -5.80 -9.10 4.68
N LEU A 67 -5.69 -8.51 3.48
CA LEU A 67 -6.49 -7.36 3.07
C LEU A 67 -7.96 -7.76 2.87
N GLU A 68 -8.22 -8.94 2.30
CA GLU A 68 -9.55 -9.52 2.17
C GLU A 68 -10.18 -9.87 3.53
N ASN A 69 -9.38 -10.18 4.55
CA ASN A 69 -9.86 -10.42 5.91
C ASN A 69 -9.84 -9.17 6.81
N LEU A 70 -9.36 -8.02 6.32
CA LEU A 70 -9.31 -6.78 7.11
C LEU A 70 -10.73 -6.27 7.40
N SER A 71 -11.01 -5.95 8.67
CA SER A 71 -12.31 -5.40 9.09
C SER A 71 -12.53 -3.99 8.54
N ASP A 72 -13.77 -3.71 8.12
CA ASP A 72 -14.17 -2.40 7.61
C ASP A 72 -14.03 -1.28 8.66
N THR A 73 -13.95 -1.61 9.96
CA THR A 73 -13.67 -0.63 11.03
C THR A 73 -12.32 0.06 10.87
N TYR A 74 -11.37 -0.60 10.18
CA TYR A 74 -10.05 -0.03 9.88
C TYR A 74 -9.98 0.65 8.51
N MET A 75 -11.08 0.62 7.73
CA MET A 75 -11.20 1.34 6.47
C MET A 75 -11.81 2.72 6.69
N GLN A 76 -11.48 3.68 5.82
CA GLN A 76 -12.21 4.95 5.82
C GLN A 76 -13.67 4.71 5.46
N LEU A 77 -14.58 5.43 6.14
CA LEU A 77 -16.04 5.28 6.07
C LEU A 77 -16.64 5.29 4.64
N ASN A 78 -15.92 5.83 3.66
CA ASN A 78 -16.36 6.01 2.27
C ASN A 78 -15.52 5.23 1.24
N LEU A 79 -14.61 4.34 1.69
CA LEU A 79 -13.80 3.53 0.79
C LEU A 79 -14.36 2.11 0.70
N ASN A 80 -14.72 1.69 -0.52
CA ASN A 80 -15.09 0.30 -0.76
C ASN A 80 -13.81 -0.56 -0.84
N LYS A 81 -13.75 -1.62 -0.04
CA LYS A 81 -12.67 -2.61 -0.03
C LYS A 81 -12.43 -3.26 -1.40
N ASP A 82 -13.48 -3.40 -2.23
CA ASP A 82 -13.32 -3.89 -3.61
C ASP A 82 -12.41 -3.00 -4.46
N SER A 83 -12.37 -1.69 -4.18
CA SER A 83 -11.50 -0.76 -4.92
C SER A 83 -10.02 -1.01 -4.66
N LEU A 84 -9.68 -1.58 -3.51
CA LEU A 84 -8.32 -1.97 -3.13
C LEU A 84 -7.98 -3.39 -3.61
N LEU A 85 -8.92 -4.33 -3.49
CA LEU A 85 -8.73 -5.72 -3.92
C LEU A 85 -8.74 -5.89 -5.44
N LYS A 86 -9.47 -5.01 -6.13
CA LYS A 86 -9.64 -4.99 -7.58
C LYS A 86 -9.45 -3.57 -8.08
N PRO A 87 -8.19 -3.07 -8.08
CA PRO A 87 -7.92 -1.73 -8.58
C PRO A 87 -8.44 -1.60 -10.00
N LYS A 88 -9.43 -0.72 -10.21
CA LYS A 88 -9.88 -0.35 -11.56
C LYS A 88 -8.74 0.41 -12.21
N THR A 89 -8.03 -0.25 -13.11
CA THR A 89 -7.02 0.40 -13.94
C THR A 89 -7.73 1.33 -14.90
N THR A 90 -7.96 2.58 -14.53
CA THR A 90 -8.09 3.64 -15.54
C THR A 90 -6.68 3.92 -16.03
N ILE A 91 -6.19 3.07 -16.93
CA ILE A 91 -5.10 3.50 -17.81
C ILE A 91 -5.76 4.54 -18.73
N SER A 92 -5.83 5.79 -18.28
CA SER A 92 -5.95 6.93 -19.19
C SER A 92 -4.56 7.13 -19.79
N GLY A 93 -4.14 6.16 -20.61
CA GLY A 93 -2.94 6.22 -21.43
C GLY A 93 -3.23 6.82 -22.80
N ALA A 94 -4.18 7.75 -22.91
CA ALA A 94 -4.55 8.36 -24.18
C ALA A 94 -5.01 9.80 -23.97
N SER A 95 -4.06 10.73 -23.87
CA SER A 95 -4.13 12.09 -24.44
C SER A 95 -2.96 12.97 -23.95
N ILE A 96 -1.72 12.60 -24.26
CA ILE A 96 -0.60 13.56 -24.30
C ILE A 96 0.21 13.32 -25.58
N LEU A 97 -0.46 13.39 -26.72
CA LEU A 97 0.10 13.70 -28.04
C LEU A 97 -1.09 14.08 -28.95
N GLN A 98 -1.49 15.35 -28.90
CA GLN A 98 -2.04 16.04 -30.05
C GLN A 98 -1.52 17.48 -30.04
#